data_AF-A0AAN8JDD6-F1
#
_entry.id   AF-A0AAN8JDD6-F1
#
_cell.length_a   1.000
_cell.length_b   1.000
_cell.length_c   1.000
_cell.angle_alpha   90.00
_cell.angle_beta   90.00
_cell.angle_gamma   90.00
#
_symmetry.space_group_name_H-M   'P 1'
#
loop_
_entity.id
_entity.type
_entity.pdbx_description
1 polymer ?
#
loop_
_entity_poly.entity_id
_entity_poly.type
_entity_poly.pdbx_seq_one_letter_code
_entity_poly.pdbx_strand_id
1 'polypeptide(L)'
;MPCISGLRNKSNDNFRERLIQKQDIQKYYHDRGSKSIKPFIENQDINVYNQNTKTWDKSKVVDINLDKYRTYKVETDHGTLVRNRFHLKPSKQSSLGSSSSDHFQTTDRHINDDDVNKYPEPEPSADGYVTKSGRLSKPPERLVIS
;
A
#
# COMPACT_ATOMS: atom_id res chain seq x y z
N MET A 1 11.46 33.51 -28.59
CA MET A 1 12.25 33.02 -27.43
C MET A 1 12.39 31.51 -27.56
N PRO A 2 13.51 30.96 -28.03
CA PRO A 2 13.68 29.51 -28.11
C PRO A 2 14.14 28.96 -26.75
N CYS A 3 13.47 27.93 -26.25
CA CYS A 3 13.87 27.23 -25.04
C CYS A 3 15.17 26.44 -25.30
N ILE A 4 16.18 26.64 -24.46
CA ILE A 4 17.47 25.95 -24.55
C ILE A 4 17.26 24.48 -24.13
N SER A 5 17.00 23.62 -25.11
CA SER A 5 17.05 22.16 -24.93
C SER A 5 18.49 21.70 -25.11
N GLY A 6 19.19 21.38 -24.02
CA GLY A 6 20.41 20.58 -24.11
C GLY A 6 21.53 20.97 -23.17
N LEU A 7 21.35 20.75 -21.87
CA LEU A 7 22.49 20.50 -20.96
C LEU A 7 22.13 19.32 -20.06
N ARG A 8 22.22 18.11 -20.62
CA ARG A 8 22.17 16.88 -19.83
C ARG A 8 23.56 16.72 -19.19
N ASN A 9 23.70 17.20 -17.94
CA ASN A 9 24.94 17.02 -17.17
C ASN A 9 25.20 15.52 -16.99
N LYS A 10 26.34 15.01 -17.47
CA LYS A 10 26.74 13.59 -17.40
C LYS A 10 26.71 13.01 -15.97
N SER A 11 26.85 13.86 -14.94
CA SER A 11 26.70 13.46 -13.53
C SER A 11 25.26 13.07 -13.14
N ASN A 12 24.24 13.60 -13.84
CA ASN A 12 22.84 13.28 -13.61
C ASN A 12 22.41 11.97 -14.29
N ASP A 13 23.11 11.54 -15.33
CA ASP A 13 22.78 10.29 -16.03
C ASP A 13 23.07 9.08 -15.12
N ASN A 14 24.20 9.10 -14.40
CA ASN A 14 24.52 8.13 -13.34
C ASN A 14 23.47 8.11 -12.20
N PHE A 15 22.88 9.27 -11.86
CA PHE A 15 21.85 9.35 -10.83
C PHE A 15 20.51 8.78 -11.31
N ARG A 16 20.12 9.11 -12.56
CA ARG A 16 18.90 8.56 -13.18
C ARG A 16 18.98 7.05 -13.34
N GLU A 17 20.11 6.53 -13.78
CA GLU A 17 20.33 5.08 -13.91
C GLU A 17 20.20 4.38 -12.55
N ARG A 18 20.83 4.92 -11.51
CA ARG A 18 20.68 4.39 -10.14
C ARG A 18 19.24 4.48 -9.63
N LEU A 19 18.49 5.51 -10.00
CA LEU A 19 17.08 5.65 -9.64
C LEU A 19 16.22 4.60 -10.34
N ILE A 20 16.42 4.40 -11.65
CA ILE A 20 15.71 3.39 -12.44
C ILE A 20 16.00 2.00 -11.88
N GLN A 21 17.27 1.66 -11.62
CA GLN A 21 17.65 0.39 -11.01
C GLN A 21 16.94 0.14 -9.67
N LYS A 22 16.87 1.18 -8.80
CA LYS A 22 16.13 1.08 -7.53
C LYS A 22 14.63 0.85 -7.75
N GLN A 23 14.03 1.54 -8.71
CA GLN A 23 12.62 1.38 -9.06
C GLN A 23 12.34 -0.02 -9.63
N ASP A 24 13.21 -0.55 -10.49
CA ASP A 24 13.07 -1.88 -11.08
C ASP A 24 13.17 -2.98 -10.02
N ILE A 25 14.12 -2.85 -9.10
CA ILE A 25 14.27 -3.77 -7.96
C ILE A 25 13.01 -3.74 -7.09
N GLN A 26 12.52 -2.54 -6.74
CA GLN A 26 11.30 -2.39 -5.95
C GLN A 26 10.10 -3.01 -6.69
N LYS A 27 9.92 -2.68 -7.96
CA LYS A 27 8.86 -3.22 -8.82
C LYS A 27 8.90 -4.75 -8.83
N TYR A 28 10.06 -5.35 -9.06
CA TYR A 28 10.22 -6.81 -9.04
C TYR A 28 9.77 -7.42 -7.70
N TYR A 29 10.26 -6.90 -6.58
CA TYR A 29 9.93 -7.46 -5.26
C TYR A 29 8.50 -7.19 -4.81
N HIS A 30 7.86 -6.11 -5.28
CA HIS A 30 6.45 -5.84 -5.05
C HIS A 30 5.55 -6.70 -5.95
N ASP A 31 5.89 -6.83 -7.23
CA ASP A 31 5.07 -7.53 -8.21
C ASP A 31 5.14 -9.06 -8.04
N ARG A 32 6.27 -9.63 -7.59
CA ARG A 32 6.48 -11.09 -7.48
C ARG A 32 5.42 -11.83 -6.64
N GLY A 33 4.86 -11.16 -5.63
CA GLY A 33 3.82 -11.72 -4.75
C GLY A 33 2.41 -11.25 -5.11
N SER A 34 2.29 -10.35 -6.09
CA SER A 34 1.02 -9.76 -6.48
C SER A 34 0.25 -10.71 -7.41
N LYS A 35 -1.02 -10.94 -7.10
CA LYS A 35 -1.95 -11.66 -7.99
C LYS A 35 -2.79 -10.62 -8.73
N SER A 36 -2.97 -10.81 -10.04
CA SER A 36 -3.87 -9.95 -10.81
C SER A 36 -5.31 -10.14 -10.32
N ILE A 37 -5.94 -9.05 -9.91
CA ILE A 37 -7.33 -9.07 -9.45
C ILE A 37 -8.23 -9.16 -10.68
N LYS A 38 -9.14 -10.14 -10.69
CA LYS A 38 -10.12 -10.29 -11.78
C LYS A 38 -11.00 -9.04 -11.88
N PRO A 39 -11.13 -8.43 -13.08
CA PRO A 39 -12.05 -7.33 -13.28
C PRO A 39 -13.49 -7.81 -13.10
N PHE A 40 -14.39 -6.89 -12.79
CA PHE A 40 -15.83 -7.17 -12.85
C PHE A 40 -16.34 -7.06 -14.28
N ILE A 41 -17.51 -7.66 -14.51
CA ILE A 41 -18.24 -7.57 -15.78
C ILE A 41 -19.44 -6.62 -15.57
N GLU A 42 -19.90 -5.98 -16.64
CA GLU A 42 -21.14 -5.20 -16.62
C GLU A 42 -22.31 -6.06 -16.16
N ASN A 43 -23.25 -5.41 -15.47
CA ASN A 43 -24.43 -6.01 -14.85
C ASN A 43 -24.16 -7.07 -13.77
N GLN A 44 -22.91 -7.23 -13.32
CA GLN A 44 -22.57 -8.17 -12.25
C GLN A 44 -23.02 -7.66 -10.87
N ASP A 45 -23.62 -8.55 -10.08
CA ASP A 45 -23.96 -8.28 -8.68
C ASP A 45 -22.71 -8.26 -7.80
N ILE A 46 -22.55 -7.15 -7.08
CA ILE A 46 -21.39 -6.87 -6.25
C ILE A 46 -21.82 -6.22 -4.93
N ASN A 47 -20.89 -6.11 -3.99
CA ASN A 47 -21.02 -5.29 -2.82
C ASN A 47 -20.08 -4.08 -2.92
N VAL A 48 -20.61 -2.89 -2.63
CA VAL A 48 -19.89 -1.62 -2.65
C VAL A 48 -19.66 -1.16 -1.22
N TYR A 49 -18.44 -0.74 -0.90
CA TYR A 49 -18.12 -0.19 0.40
C TYR A 49 -18.68 1.24 0.55
N ASN A 50 -19.60 1.42 1.49
CA ASN A 50 -20.14 2.71 1.86
C ASN A 50 -19.25 3.37 2.92
N GLN A 51 -18.73 4.57 2.61
CA GLN A 51 -17.76 5.26 3.47
C GLN A 51 -18.43 5.94 4.68
N ASN A 52 -19.71 6.27 4.56
CA ASN A 52 -20.46 6.96 5.63
C ASN A 52 -20.85 5.96 6.72
N THR A 53 -21.45 4.85 6.32
CA THR A 53 -21.91 3.78 7.23
C THR A 53 -20.81 2.78 7.57
N LYS A 54 -19.71 2.78 6.80
CA LYS A 54 -18.61 1.79 6.87
C LYS A 54 -19.09 0.35 6.61
N THR A 55 -20.20 0.18 5.88
CA THR A 55 -20.79 -1.12 5.53
C THR A 55 -20.53 -1.50 4.07
N TRP A 56 -20.79 -2.77 3.74
CA TRP A 56 -20.78 -3.26 2.37
C TRP A 56 -22.21 -3.46 1.91
N ASP A 57 -22.64 -2.64 0.96
CA ASP A 57 -24.03 -2.58 0.50
C ASP A 57 -24.14 -3.26 -0.88
N LYS A 58 -25.26 -3.92 -1.14
CA LYS A 58 -25.49 -4.61 -2.42
C LYS A 58 -25.63 -3.60 -3.54
N SER A 59 -25.07 -3.91 -4.70
CA SER A 59 -25.06 -3.02 -5.87
C SER A 59 -24.79 -3.80 -7.14
N LYS A 60 -24.92 -3.14 -8.29
CA LYS A 60 -24.65 -3.72 -9.61
C LYS A 60 -23.64 -2.89 -10.38
N VAL A 61 -22.76 -3.53 -11.14
CA VAL A 61 -21.85 -2.83 -12.06
C VAL A 61 -22.63 -2.36 -13.27
N VAL A 62 -22.55 -1.08 -13.60
CA VAL A 62 -23.20 -0.49 -14.78
C VAL A 62 -22.23 -0.36 -15.94
N ASP A 63 -21.02 0.13 -15.66
CA ASP A 63 -20.02 0.44 -16.69
C ASP A 63 -18.60 0.32 -16.10
N ILE A 64 -17.64 0.01 -16.94
CA ILE A 64 -16.27 -0.30 -16.56
C ILE A 64 -15.30 0.61 -17.31
N ASN A 65 -14.65 1.50 -16.57
CA ASN A 65 -13.65 2.43 -17.10
C ASN A 65 -12.23 1.99 -16.67
N LEU A 66 -11.75 0.90 -17.28
CA LEU A 66 -10.44 0.29 -16.98
C LEU A 66 -9.25 1.01 -17.62
N ASP A 67 -9.42 1.58 -18.82
CA ASP A 67 -8.31 2.06 -19.66
C ASP A 67 -7.57 3.27 -19.07
N LYS A 68 -8.27 4.11 -18.31
CA LYS A 68 -7.71 5.39 -17.82
C LYS A 68 -7.63 5.47 -16.30
N TYR A 69 -8.60 4.93 -15.58
CA TYR A 69 -8.75 5.20 -14.15
C TYR A 69 -8.99 3.96 -13.25
N ARG A 70 -9.11 2.74 -13.80
CA ARG A 70 -9.46 1.52 -13.04
C ARG A 70 -10.71 1.70 -12.17
N THR A 71 -11.66 2.48 -12.69
CA THR A 71 -12.91 2.86 -12.02
C THR A 71 -14.08 2.07 -12.58
N TYR A 72 -15.04 1.76 -11.71
CA TYR A 72 -16.31 1.15 -12.06
C TYR A 72 -17.42 2.12 -11.72
N LYS A 73 -18.41 2.21 -12.61
CA LYS A 73 -19.68 2.87 -12.33
C LYS A 73 -20.63 1.82 -11.78
N VAL A 74 -21.20 2.06 -10.61
CA VAL A 74 -22.02 1.10 -9.88
C VAL A 74 -23.36 1.71 -9.53
N GLU A 75 -24.42 0.94 -9.65
CA GLU A 75 -25.78 1.31 -9.28
C GLU A 75 -26.08 0.76 -7.88
N THR A 76 -26.48 1.67 -7.00
CA THR A 76 -26.90 1.41 -5.62
C THR A 76 -28.31 1.97 -5.45
N ASP A 77 -29.02 1.57 -4.39
CA ASP A 77 -30.38 2.04 -4.08
C ASP A 77 -30.49 3.58 -3.94
N HIS A 78 -29.37 4.24 -3.63
CA HIS A 78 -29.27 5.69 -3.50
C HIS A 78 -28.84 6.41 -4.79
N GLY A 79 -28.68 5.68 -5.89
CA GLY A 79 -28.23 6.19 -7.18
C GLY A 79 -26.89 5.61 -7.63
N THR A 80 -26.27 6.28 -8.60
CA THR A 80 -25.05 5.79 -9.25
C THR A 80 -23.78 6.38 -8.64
N LEU A 81 -22.77 5.53 -8.42
CA LEU A 81 -21.49 5.91 -7.83
C LEU A 81 -20.33 5.49 -8.73
N VAL A 82 -19.19 6.18 -8.61
CA VAL A 82 -17.92 5.80 -9.27
C VAL A 82 -16.94 5.33 -8.21
N ARG A 83 -16.42 4.11 -8.34
CA ARG A 83 -15.57 3.47 -7.32
C ARG A 83 -14.43 2.67 -7.92
N ASN A 84 -13.30 2.65 -7.21
CA ASN A 84 -12.15 1.80 -7.54
C ASN A 84 -12.40 0.35 -7.14
N ARG A 85 -11.68 -0.59 -7.79
CA ARG A 85 -11.79 -2.05 -7.52
C ARG A 85 -11.68 -2.45 -6.05
N PHE A 86 -10.90 -1.70 -5.25
CA PHE A 86 -10.72 -1.94 -3.81
C PHE A 86 -11.99 -1.70 -2.99
N HIS A 87 -12.87 -0.80 -3.43
CA HIS A 87 -14.16 -0.51 -2.78
C HIS A 87 -15.26 -1.50 -3.17
N LEU A 88 -14.93 -2.54 -3.93
CA LEU A 88 -15.90 -3.43 -4.57
C LEU A 88 -15.54 -4.88 -4.27
N LYS A 89 -16.53 -5.68 -3.86
CA LYS A 89 -16.37 -7.12 -3.62
C LYS A 89 -17.38 -7.89 -4.47
N PRO A 90 -17.02 -9.07 -4.98
CA PRO A 90 -18.02 -9.96 -5.55
C PRO A 90 -19.12 -10.21 -4.52
N SER A 91 -20.38 -10.18 -4.95
CA SER A 91 -21.47 -10.67 -4.11
C SER A 91 -21.24 -12.17 -3.89
N LYS A 92 -21.39 -12.65 -2.65
CA LYS A 92 -21.46 -14.09 -2.39
C LYS A 92 -22.78 -14.57 -2.96
N GLN A 93 -22.83 -14.82 -4.27
CA GLN A 93 -23.88 -15.68 -4.79
C GLN A 93 -23.71 -17.01 -4.06
N SER A 94 -24.80 -17.54 -3.52
CA SER A 94 -24.85 -18.84 -2.85
C SER A 94 -24.60 -19.96 -3.86
N SER A 95 -23.39 -20.02 -4.44
CA SER A 95 -22.92 -21.22 -5.09
C SER A 95 -22.54 -22.18 -3.98
N LEU A 96 -23.45 -23.10 -3.64
CA LEU A 96 -23.04 -24.37 -3.06
C LEU A 96 -21.92 -24.92 -3.96
N GLY A 97 -20.71 -25.09 -3.41
CA GLY A 97 -19.62 -25.77 -4.11
C GLY A 97 -18.62 -24.88 -4.87
N SER A 98 -17.85 -24.08 -4.14
CA SER A 98 -16.41 -23.98 -4.42
C SER A 98 -15.70 -23.35 -3.23
N SER A 99 -15.28 -24.22 -2.34
CA SER A 99 -14.31 -23.94 -1.28
C SER A 99 -12.97 -23.56 -1.90
N SER A 100 -12.68 -22.27 -1.95
CA SER A 100 -11.31 -21.75 -1.87
C SER A 100 -11.31 -20.70 -0.77
N SER A 101 -11.30 -21.20 0.48
CA SER A 101 -10.89 -20.40 1.61
C SER A 101 -9.41 -20.07 1.42
N ASP A 102 -9.12 -18.92 0.80
CA ASP A 102 -7.81 -18.27 0.94
C ASP A 102 -7.71 -17.79 2.39
N HIS A 103 -7.40 -18.74 3.27
CA HIS A 103 -6.98 -18.50 4.64
C HIS A 103 -5.59 -17.88 4.53
N PHE A 104 -5.50 -16.57 4.74
CA PHE A 104 -4.23 -15.93 5.04
C PHE A 104 -3.75 -16.52 6.35
N GLN A 105 -2.98 -17.61 6.29
CA GLN A 105 -2.19 -18.07 7.41
C GLN A 105 -1.12 -17.01 7.62
N THR A 106 -1.40 -16.06 8.50
CA THR A 106 -0.34 -15.45 9.29
C THR A 106 0.32 -16.64 9.99
N THR A 107 1.49 -17.04 9.52
CA THR A 107 2.41 -17.80 10.36
C THR A 107 2.81 -16.85 11.48
N ASP A 108 1.96 -16.81 12.48
CA ASP A 108 2.27 -16.22 13.77
C ASP A 108 3.43 -17.08 14.28
N ARG A 109 4.64 -16.55 14.07
CA ARG A 109 5.83 -17.11 14.69
C ARG A 109 5.61 -16.87 16.16
N HIS A 110 5.13 -17.91 16.85
CA HIS A 110 5.18 -18.02 18.29
C HIS A 110 6.67 -17.98 18.68
N ILE A 111 7.19 -16.77 18.82
CA ILE A 111 8.45 -16.53 19.49
C ILE A 111 8.14 -16.89 20.93
N ASN A 112 8.74 -17.98 21.41
CA ASN A 112 8.71 -18.29 22.82
C ASN A 112 9.40 -17.13 23.53
N ASP A 113 8.60 -16.26 24.16
CA ASP A 113 9.06 -15.26 25.12
C ASP A 113 9.47 -15.98 26.40
N ASP A 114 10.65 -16.59 26.36
CA ASP A 114 11.41 -16.99 27.53
C ASP A 114 12.86 -16.50 27.34
N ASP A 115 13.03 -15.18 27.27
CA ASP A 115 14.30 -14.56 27.66
C ASP A 115 14.00 -13.29 28.45
N VAL A 116 13.96 -13.49 29.77
CA VAL A 116 13.88 -12.46 30.78
C VAL A 116 15.06 -11.49 30.60
N ASN A 117 14.72 -10.33 30.03
CA ASN A 117 15.24 -9.01 30.38
C ASN A 117 16.74 -8.95 30.76
N LYS A 118 17.60 -8.72 29.77
CA LYS A 118 18.96 -8.22 30.02
C LYS A 118 19.43 -7.21 28.97
N TYR A 119 18.68 -6.12 28.80
CA TYR A 119 19.24 -4.90 28.21
C TYR A 119 19.38 -3.86 29.33
N PRO A 120 20.60 -3.39 29.65
CA PRO A 120 20.72 -2.23 30.49
C PRO A 120 20.05 -1.05 29.77
N GLU A 121 19.14 -0.38 30.48
CA GLU A 121 18.59 0.91 30.08
C GLU A 121 19.76 1.83 29.73
N PRO A 122 19.89 2.32 28.47
CA PRO A 122 20.97 3.21 28.13
C PRO A 122 20.70 4.55 28.80
N GLU A 123 21.44 4.82 29.87
CA GLU A 123 21.60 6.14 30.47
C GLU A 123 21.73 7.19 29.36
N PRO A 124 20.99 8.30 29.41
CA PRO A 124 21.08 9.35 28.40
C PRO A 124 22.47 9.98 28.44
N SER A 125 23.40 9.44 27.65
CA SER A 125 24.72 10.03 27.47
C SER A 125 24.58 11.29 26.61
N ALA A 126 25.39 12.29 26.93
CA ALA A 126 25.42 13.57 26.21
C ALA A 126 25.77 13.42 24.71
N ASP A 127 26.28 12.24 24.29
CA ASP A 127 26.74 11.95 22.93
C ASP A 127 25.67 11.37 21.99
N GLY A 128 24.45 11.13 22.50
CA GLY A 128 23.32 10.62 21.71
C GLY A 128 23.23 9.10 21.65
N TYR A 129 22.22 8.59 20.91
CA TYR A 129 21.91 7.16 20.86
C TYR A 129 21.96 6.58 19.44
N VAL A 130 22.26 5.29 19.34
CA VAL A 130 22.31 4.56 18.07
C VAL A 130 20.94 3.92 17.80
N THR A 131 20.31 4.32 16.69
CA THR A 131 19.05 3.72 16.24
C THR A 131 19.25 2.33 15.65
N LYS A 132 18.19 1.52 15.53
CA LYS A 132 18.26 0.15 15.00
C LYS A 132 18.90 0.02 13.61
N SER A 133 18.92 1.10 12.83
CA SER A 133 19.55 1.17 11.50
C SER A 133 21.02 1.56 11.53
N GLY A 134 21.62 1.71 12.72
CA GLY A 134 23.01 2.15 12.93
C GLY A 134 23.21 3.66 12.85
N ARG A 135 22.13 4.45 12.75
CA ARG A 135 22.25 5.91 12.70
C ARG A 135 22.43 6.48 14.11
N LEU A 136 23.48 7.28 14.31
CA LEU A 136 23.69 8.06 15.53
C LEU A 136 22.74 9.26 15.54
N SER A 137 21.86 9.34 16.54
CA SER A 137 20.92 10.44 16.75
C SER A 137 21.43 11.32 17.88
N LYS A 138 21.78 12.57 17.56
CA LYS A 138 22.18 13.57 18.56
C LYS A 138 20.94 14.18 19.24
N PRO A 139 20.96 14.39 20.56
CA PRO A 139 19.88 15.06 21.26
C PRO A 139 19.79 16.55 20.85
N PRO A 140 18.59 17.15 20.90
CA PRO A 140 18.40 18.55 20.52
C PRO A 140 19.09 19.50 21.51
N GLU A 141 19.78 20.51 20.99
CA GLU A 141 20.42 21.56 21.79
C GLU A 141 19.33 22.48 22.39
N ARG A 142 19.20 22.47 23.71
CA ARG A 142 18.28 23.39 24.41
C ARG A 142 19.02 24.67 24.73
N LEU A 143 18.60 25.78 24.12
CA LEU A 143 19.08 27.10 24.49
C LEU A 143 18.59 27.43 25.91
N VAL A 144 19.52 27.50 26.87
CA VAL A 144 19.27 28.12 28.17
C VAL A 144 19.25 29.63 27.96
N ILE A 145 18.06 30.22 28.05
CA ILE A 145 17.90 31.67 28.09
C ILE A 145 18.28 32.08 29.52
N SER A 146 19.35 32.85 29.67
CA SER A 146 19.81 33.45 30.94
C SER A 146 20.28 34.87 30.67
#